data_AF-A0A5E8VJG0-F1
#
_entry.id   AF-A0A5E8VJG0-F1
#
_cell.length_a   1.000
_cell.length_b   1.000
_cell.length_c   1.000
_cell.angle_alpha   90.00
_cell.angle_beta   90.00
_cell.angle_gamma   90.00
#
_symmetry.space_group_name_H-M   'P 1'
#
loop_
_entity.id
_entity.type
_entity.pdbx_description
1 polymer ?
#
loop_
_entity_poly.entity_id
_entity_poly.type
_entity_poly.pdbx_seq_one_letter_code
_entity_poly.pdbx_strand_id
1 'polypeptide(L)'
;MLFRSSAAICGALVALAISVAIARSETRGDHSSAVVDAASGDAIIGAASTYNPFKPGKEEGGPKTASGERYDPSGWTAAIKTSLRRKFGGVEFGARPKYALIEAVGKKVIVKINDVGPLRPGRIIDLNERTMRHFDPSMDLGVIPDVKVSPLAGDNWTPGPVG
;
A
#
# COMPACT_ATOMS: atom_id res chain seq x y z
N MET A 1 -43.08 -71.04 -16.56
CA MET A 1 -41.86 -70.90 -17.38
C MET A 1 -41.83 -69.48 -17.94
N LEU A 2 -40.70 -68.81 -17.70
CA LEU A 2 -40.12 -67.68 -18.42
C LEU A 2 -40.93 -66.38 -18.61
N PHE A 3 -40.71 -65.46 -17.66
CA PHE A 3 -40.64 -64.02 -17.90
C PHE A 3 -39.62 -63.69 -19.00
N ARG A 4 -39.89 -62.64 -19.80
CA ARG A 4 -38.98 -61.51 -20.04
C ARG A 4 -39.63 -60.44 -20.94
N SER A 5 -40.10 -59.37 -20.30
CA SER A 5 -40.33 -58.07 -20.94
C SER A 5 -38.99 -57.38 -21.17
N SER A 6 -38.75 -56.81 -22.36
CA SER A 6 -37.67 -55.85 -22.60
C SER A 6 -38.28 -54.57 -23.15
N ALA A 7 -38.38 -53.55 -22.30
CA ALA A 7 -38.73 -52.21 -22.68
C ALA A 7 -37.46 -51.45 -23.08
N ALA A 8 -37.53 -50.78 -24.22
CA ALA A 8 -36.51 -49.88 -24.74
C ALA A 8 -36.35 -48.67 -23.81
N ILE A 9 -35.10 -48.31 -23.50
CA ILE A 9 -34.77 -47.02 -22.89
C ILE A 9 -33.83 -46.31 -23.85
N CYS A 10 -34.40 -45.40 -24.63
CA CYS A 10 -33.69 -44.48 -25.51
C CYS A 10 -33.03 -43.41 -24.62
N GLY A 11 -31.70 -43.48 -24.48
CA GLY A 11 -30.94 -42.52 -23.69
C GLY A 11 -30.82 -41.18 -24.41
N ALA A 12 -31.52 -40.16 -23.95
CA ALA A 12 -31.28 -38.78 -24.36
C ALA A 12 -30.16 -38.18 -23.49
N LEU A 13 -28.99 -37.95 -24.09
CA LEU A 13 -27.91 -37.18 -23.47
C LEU A 13 -28.22 -35.68 -23.60
N VAL A 14 -28.66 -35.05 -22.52
CA VAL A 14 -28.76 -33.59 -22.43
C VAL A 14 -27.38 -33.06 -22.08
N ALA A 15 -26.66 -32.52 -23.08
CA ALA A 15 -25.44 -31.78 -22.87
C ALA A 15 -25.78 -30.36 -22.37
N LEU A 16 -25.67 -30.13 -21.06
CA LEU A 16 -25.78 -28.81 -20.47
C LEU A 16 -24.47 -28.05 -20.70
N ALA A 17 -24.41 -27.24 -21.76
CA ALA A 17 -23.30 -26.33 -21.98
C ALA A 17 -23.38 -25.17 -20.98
N ILE A 18 -22.63 -25.27 -19.88
CA ILE A 18 -22.44 -24.16 -18.94
C ILE A 18 -21.39 -23.23 -19.56
N SER A 19 -21.84 -22.19 -20.25
CA SER A 19 -21.00 -21.09 -20.69
C SER A 19 -20.53 -20.30 -19.47
N VAL A 20 -19.38 -20.67 -18.90
CA VAL A 20 -18.71 -19.85 -17.90
C VAL A 20 -18.10 -18.65 -18.63
N ALA A 21 -18.73 -17.49 -18.51
CA ALA A 21 -18.10 -16.23 -18.87
C ALA A 21 -16.92 -16.01 -17.92
N ILE A 22 -15.70 -16.31 -18.39
CA ILE A 22 -14.47 -15.93 -17.69
C ILE A 22 -14.36 -14.40 -17.82
N ALA A 23 -14.86 -13.69 -16.82
CA ALA A 23 -14.52 -12.29 -16.63
C ALA A 23 -13.01 -12.23 -16.34
N ARG A 24 -12.23 -11.73 -17.30
CA ARG A 24 -10.83 -11.36 -17.05
C ARG A 24 -10.84 -10.21 -16.05
N SER A 25 -10.66 -10.52 -14.77
CA SER A 25 -10.24 -9.54 -13.78
C SER A 25 -8.80 -9.20 -14.09
N GLU A 26 -8.55 -7.98 -14.55
CA GLU A 26 -7.20 -7.43 -14.56
C GLU A 26 -6.76 -7.27 -13.11
N THR A 27 -6.07 -8.28 -12.56
CA THR A 27 -5.36 -8.15 -11.29
C THR A 27 -4.13 -7.27 -11.50
N ARG A 28 -4.36 -5.97 -11.71
CA ARG A 28 -3.43 -4.96 -11.22
C ARG A 28 -3.52 -5.05 -9.70
N GLY A 29 -2.40 -5.01 -8.99
CA GLY A 29 -2.33 -5.27 -7.56
C GLY A 29 -2.99 -4.20 -6.69
N ASP A 30 -4.29 -3.97 -6.87
CA ASP A 30 -5.13 -3.17 -6.01
C ASP A 30 -5.54 -4.04 -4.83
N HIS A 31 -4.99 -3.72 -3.67
CA HIS A 31 -5.48 -4.32 -2.43
C HIS A 31 -6.93 -3.90 -2.24
N SER A 32 -7.81 -4.84 -1.90
CA SER A 32 -9.18 -4.50 -1.50
C SER A 32 -9.13 -3.60 -0.25
N SER A 33 -9.77 -2.42 -0.30
CA SER A 33 -9.83 -1.50 0.85
C SER A 33 -10.17 -2.22 2.15
N ALA A 34 -11.09 -3.20 2.13
CA ALA A 34 -11.49 -3.93 3.33
C ALA A 34 -10.34 -4.70 4.00
N VAL A 35 -9.42 -5.29 3.22
CA VAL A 35 -8.26 -6.02 3.76
C VAL A 35 -7.26 -5.05 4.37
N VAL A 36 -7.03 -3.91 3.70
CA VAL A 36 -6.14 -2.86 4.18
C VAL A 36 -6.68 -2.23 5.47
N ASP A 37 -7.98 -1.93 5.50
CA ASP A 37 -8.65 -1.32 6.65
C ASP A 37 -8.64 -2.29 7.84
N ALA A 38 -8.89 -3.59 7.62
CA ALA A 38 -8.83 -4.60 8.68
C ALA A 38 -7.42 -4.83 9.25
N ALA A 39 -6.38 -4.59 8.45
CA ALA A 39 -4.99 -4.73 8.88
C ALA A 39 -4.37 -3.42 9.42
N SER A 40 -5.11 -2.31 9.36
CA SER A 40 -4.65 -1.00 9.81
C SER A 40 -4.77 -0.86 11.33
N GLY A 41 -3.67 -0.51 11.98
CA GLY A 41 -3.66 -0.12 13.39
C GLY A 41 -4.11 1.32 13.61
N ASP A 42 -3.99 1.79 14.86
CA ASP A 42 -4.40 3.13 15.26
C ASP A 42 -3.73 4.23 14.42
N ALA A 43 -4.58 5.06 13.80
CA ALA A 43 -4.13 6.16 12.96
C ALA A 43 -3.44 7.25 13.80
N ILE A 44 -2.34 7.77 13.26
CA ILE A 44 -1.68 8.98 13.75
C ILE A 44 -2.05 10.11 12.79
N ILE A 45 -2.51 11.23 13.32
CA ILE A 45 -2.91 12.39 12.53
C ILE A 45 -1.83 13.48 12.65
N GLY A 46 -1.46 14.06 11.53
CA GLY A 46 -0.51 15.17 11.48
C GLY A 46 -0.23 15.62 10.06
N ALA A 47 0.81 16.43 9.88
CA ALA A 47 1.19 16.90 8.56
C ALA A 47 2.15 15.92 7.85
N ALA A 48 2.00 15.82 6.53
CA ALA A 48 2.99 15.19 5.65
C ALA A 48 3.78 16.25 4.89
N SER A 49 5.06 16.01 4.63
CA SER A 49 5.84 16.79 3.66
C SER A 49 6.57 15.89 2.66
N THR A 50 7.44 16.43 1.81
CA THR A 50 8.21 15.64 0.84
C THR A 50 9.70 15.68 1.17
N TYR A 51 10.41 14.58 0.89
CA TYR A 51 11.86 14.59 0.82
C TYR A 51 12.38 14.02 -0.52
N ASN A 52 13.49 14.59 -0.99
CA ASN A 52 14.32 14.00 -2.05
C ASN A 52 15.79 14.38 -1.81
N PRO A 53 16.65 13.43 -1.40
CA PRO A 53 18.06 13.71 -1.08
C PRO A 53 18.91 14.12 -2.29
N PHE A 54 18.36 14.08 -3.50
CA PHE A 54 19.03 14.55 -4.72
C PHE A 54 18.65 15.99 -5.10
N LYS A 55 17.71 16.62 -4.40
CA LYS A 55 17.38 18.04 -4.61
C LYS A 55 18.29 18.93 -3.77
N PRO A 56 18.52 20.19 -4.20
CA PRO A 56 19.29 21.14 -3.40
C PRO A 56 18.54 21.51 -2.11
N GLY A 57 19.15 21.27 -0.96
CA GLY A 57 18.61 21.61 0.36
C GLY A 57 19.63 21.34 1.47
N LYS A 58 19.45 21.97 2.64
CA LYS A 58 20.36 21.79 3.81
C LYS A 58 19.86 20.74 4.80
N GLU A 59 18.62 20.30 4.65
CA GLU A 59 17.92 19.45 5.63
C GLU A 59 17.83 17.98 5.19
N GLU A 60 18.17 17.67 3.93
CA GLU A 60 18.11 16.30 3.42
C GLU A 60 19.38 15.52 3.80
N GLY A 61 19.18 14.29 4.26
CA GLY A 61 20.26 13.33 4.46
C GLY A 61 20.86 12.87 3.13
N GLY A 62 21.85 11.97 3.21
CA GLY A 62 22.39 11.30 2.02
C GLY A 62 21.37 10.38 1.33
N PRO A 63 21.71 9.81 0.17
CA PRO A 63 20.80 8.96 -0.61
C PRO A 63 20.54 7.58 0.02
N LYS A 64 21.09 7.29 1.21
CA LYS A 64 20.86 6.07 1.96
C LYS A 64 19.86 6.35 3.07
N THR A 65 18.76 5.62 3.06
CA THR A 65 17.72 5.66 4.09
C THR A 65 18.16 4.91 5.35
N ALA A 66 17.44 5.09 6.46
CA ALA A 66 17.70 4.40 7.73
C ALA A 66 17.59 2.87 7.64
N SER A 67 16.78 2.33 6.73
CA SER A 67 16.73 0.89 6.46
C SER A 67 17.98 0.34 5.76
N GLY A 68 18.82 1.22 5.20
CA GLY A 68 19.99 0.86 4.39
C GLY A 68 19.71 0.86 2.88
N GLU A 69 18.46 1.00 2.47
CA GLU A 69 18.09 1.13 1.06
C GLU A 69 18.54 2.46 0.47
N ARG A 70 18.82 2.48 -0.84
CA ARG A 70 19.02 3.71 -1.59
C ARG A 70 17.66 4.35 -1.89
N TYR A 71 17.57 5.67 -1.78
CA TYR A 71 16.38 6.42 -2.16
C TYR A 71 16.00 6.14 -3.62
N ASP A 72 14.71 5.85 -3.82
CA ASP A 72 14.08 5.67 -5.12
C ASP A 72 12.91 6.67 -5.25
N PRO A 73 13.00 7.67 -6.15
CA PRO A 73 11.92 8.63 -6.37
C PRO A 73 10.68 7.99 -7.00
N SER A 74 10.81 6.81 -7.60
CA SER A 74 9.74 6.07 -8.27
C SER A 74 9.06 5.01 -7.40
N GLY A 75 9.55 4.80 -6.18
CA GLY A 75 8.97 3.90 -5.19
C GLY A 75 7.76 4.50 -4.47
N TRP A 76 7.04 3.69 -3.70
CA TRP A 76 6.01 4.15 -2.77
C TRP A 76 6.57 4.05 -1.35
N THR A 77 7.36 5.04 -0.95
CA THR A 77 8.11 5.02 0.31
C THR A 77 7.95 6.31 1.10
N ALA A 78 8.20 6.23 2.40
CA ALA A 78 8.17 7.38 3.28
C ALA A 78 9.16 7.26 4.46
N ALA A 79 9.57 8.42 4.97
CA ALA A 79 10.28 8.57 6.23
C ALA A 79 9.28 8.93 7.34
N ILE A 80 9.31 8.23 8.47
CA ILE A 80 8.48 8.60 9.63
C ILE A 80 9.25 9.49 10.60
N LYS A 81 8.53 10.24 11.43
CA LYS A 81 9.16 10.95 12.55
C LYS A 81 9.83 9.94 13.48
N THR A 82 11.11 10.16 13.81
CA THR A 82 11.92 9.22 14.61
C THR A 82 11.23 8.77 15.91
N SER A 83 10.50 9.65 16.59
CA SER A 83 9.76 9.34 17.82
C SER A 83 8.60 8.34 17.61
N LEU A 84 8.11 8.20 16.38
CA LEU A 84 7.02 7.29 16.01
C LEU A 84 7.53 5.92 15.54
N ARG A 85 8.84 5.72 15.34
CA ARG A 85 9.40 4.52 14.69
C ARG A 85 8.92 3.20 15.29
N ARG A 86 8.75 3.16 16.62
CA ARG A 86 8.34 1.93 17.33
C ARG A 86 6.88 1.58 17.10
N LYS A 87 6.02 2.56 16.77
CA LYS A 87 4.62 2.31 16.38
C LYS A 87 4.51 1.55 15.06
N PHE A 88 5.51 1.67 14.19
CA PHE A 88 5.59 0.95 12.92
C PHE A 88 6.40 -0.36 13.01
N GLY A 89 6.67 -0.87 14.22
CA GLY A 89 7.44 -2.10 14.40
C GLY A 89 8.96 -1.94 14.33
N GLY A 90 9.47 -0.70 14.27
CA GLY A 90 10.89 -0.39 14.20
C GLY A 90 11.40 -0.31 12.76
N VAL A 91 11.93 0.86 12.39
CA VAL A 91 12.58 1.12 11.10
C VAL A 91 14.09 1.17 11.38
N GLU A 92 14.79 0.10 11.05
CA GLU A 92 16.18 -0.14 11.42
C GLU A 92 16.93 -0.76 10.23
N PHE A 93 18.26 -0.57 10.19
CA PHE A 93 19.09 -1.09 9.11
C PHE A 93 18.98 -2.61 8.98
N GLY A 94 18.66 -3.09 7.78
CA GLY A 94 18.53 -4.53 7.50
C GLY A 94 17.32 -5.22 8.15
N ALA A 95 16.44 -4.46 8.82
CA ALA A 95 15.19 -5.01 9.34
C ALA A 95 14.21 -5.35 8.20
N ARG A 96 13.18 -6.13 8.52
CA ARG A 96 12.09 -6.41 7.57
C ARG A 96 11.33 -5.11 7.23
N PRO A 97 10.85 -4.96 5.98
CA PRO A 97 10.05 -3.82 5.58
C PRO A 97 8.85 -3.60 6.48
N LYS A 98 8.56 -2.33 6.76
CA LYS A 98 7.37 -1.89 7.49
C LYS A 98 6.47 -1.12 6.55
N TYR A 99 5.17 -1.22 6.76
CA TYR A 99 4.19 -0.62 5.86
C TYR A 99 3.17 0.22 6.62
N ALA A 100 2.62 1.20 5.93
CA ALA A 100 1.57 2.04 6.46
C ALA A 100 0.54 2.33 5.37
N LEU A 101 -0.72 2.44 5.77
CA LEU A 101 -1.76 3.09 5.00
C LEU A 101 -1.66 4.60 5.27
N ILE A 102 -1.61 5.38 4.20
CA ILE A 102 -1.71 6.84 4.26
C ILE A 102 -3.03 7.25 3.62
N GLU A 103 -3.79 8.08 4.34
CA GLU A 103 -5.03 8.67 3.85
C GLU A 103 -4.93 10.19 3.91
N ALA A 104 -5.17 10.83 2.77
CA ALA A 104 -5.19 12.28 2.64
C ALA A 104 -5.98 12.67 1.40
N VAL A 105 -6.61 13.85 1.41
CA VAL A 105 -7.32 14.43 0.24
C VAL A 105 -8.25 13.45 -0.49
N GLY A 106 -8.96 12.60 0.28
CA GLY A 106 -9.89 11.60 -0.25
C GLY A 106 -9.25 10.40 -0.97
N LYS A 107 -7.93 10.22 -0.83
CA LYS A 107 -7.15 9.13 -1.44
C LYS A 107 -6.48 8.28 -0.38
N LYS A 108 -6.14 7.04 -0.76
CA LYS A 108 -5.45 6.06 0.06
C LYS A 108 -4.24 5.48 -0.68
N VAL A 109 -3.12 5.30 0.01
CA VAL A 109 -1.92 4.65 -0.55
C VAL A 109 -1.22 3.83 0.52
N ILE A 110 -0.77 2.63 0.16
CA ILE A 110 0.14 1.83 0.97
C ILE A 110 1.57 2.23 0.63
N VAL A 111 2.34 2.57 1.67
CA VAL A 111 3.77 2.87 1.52
C VAL A 111 4.61 1.90 2.32
N LYS A 112 5.85 1.71 1.86
CA LYS A 112 6.91 1.13 2.68
C LYS A 112 7.58 2.24 3.51
N ILE A 113 7.61 2.07 4.81
CA ILE A 113 8.36 2.91 5.73
C ILE A 113 9.79 2.39 5.80
N ASN A 114 10.69 3.02 5.06
CA ASN A 114 12.09 2.59 4.94
C ASN A 114 13.09 3.62 5.50
N ASP A 115 12.60 4.75 6.01
CA ASP A 115 13.44 5.80 6.55
C ASP A 115 12.85 6.42 7.83
N VAL A 116 13.68 7.15 8.57
CA VAL A 116 13.28 7.95 9.72
C VAL A 116 13.99 9.30 9.69
N GLY A 117 13.36 10.33 10.22
CA GLY A 117 14.02 11.64 10.33
C GLY A 117 13.53 12.47 11.51
N PRO A 118 14.36 13.40 12.02
CA PRO A 118 13.82 14.54 12.74
C PRO A 118 12.96 15.33 11.76
N LEU A 119 11.66 15.40 12.03
CA LEU A 119 10.75 16.18 11.20
C LEU A 119 10.42 17.51 11.89
N ARG A 120 10.15 18.54 11.09
CA ARG A 120 9.68 19.84 11.60
C ARG A 120 8.43 19.64 12.49
N PRO A 121 8.22 20.48 13.52
CA PRO A 121 7.06 20.35 14.40
C PRO A 121 5.73 20.24 13.64
N GLY A 122 4.83 19.37 14.12
CA GLY A 122 3.56 19.06 13.46
C GLY A 122 3.64 18.03 12.32
N ARG A 123 4.82 17.82 11.71
CA ARG A 123 5.02 16.77 10.70
C ARG A 123 5.19 15.40 11.37
N ILE A 124 4.51 14.40 10.81
CA ILE A 124 4.59 13.01 11.28
C ILE A 124 5.23 12.07 10.25
N ILE A 125 5.25 12.48 8.98
CA ILE A 125 5.75 11.69 7.87
C ILE A 125 6.29 12.60 6.76
N ASP A 126 7.39 12.19 6.12
CA ASP A 126 7.89 12.78 4.89
C ASP A 126 7.78 11.74 3.78
N LEU A 127 6.98 12.05 2.77
CA LEU A 127 6.71 11.21 1.61
C LEU A 127 7.87 11.33 0.62
N ASN A 128 8.21 10.23 -0.07
CA ASN A 128 9.05 10.37 -1.26
C ASN A 128 8.26 11.08 -2.38
N GLU A 129 8.94 11.46 -3.46
CA GLU A 129 8.32 12.27 -4.51
C GLU A 129 7.10 11.63 -5.16
N ARG A 130 7.17 10.34 -5.49
CA ARG A 130 6.03 9.64 -6.10
C ARG A 130 4.83 9.61 -5.16
N THR A 131 5.05 9.35 -3.88
CA THR A 131 3.97 9.30 -2.90
C THR A 131 3.36 10.69 -2.69
N MET A 132 4.16 11.75 -2.64
CA MET A 132 3.62 13.11 -2.58
C MET A 132 2.78 13.43 -3.81
N ARG A 133 3.27 13.16 -5.02
CA ARG A 133 2.53 13.43 -6.28
C ARG A 133 1.17 12.73 -6.36
N HIS A 134 0.98 11.63 -5.64
CA HIS A 134 -0.32 10.98 -5.57
C HIS A 134 -1.37 11.86 -4.89
N PHE A 135 -0.99 12.60 -3.85
CA PHE A 135 -1.86 13.49 -3.10
C PHE A 135 -1.82 14.94 -3.61
N ASP A 136 -0.64 15.43 -3.99
CA ASP A 136 -0.37 16.76 -4.52
C ASP A 136 0.32 16.67 -5.90
N PRO A 137 -0.45 16.46 -7.00
CA PRO A 137 0.13 16.19 -8.32
C PRO A 137 1.03 17.30 -8.88
N SER A 138 0.74 18.57 -8.55
CA SER A 138 1.56 19.70 -8.98
C SER A 138 2.76 19.98 -8.08
N MET A 139 2.79 19.38 -6.87
CA MET A 139 3.80 19.61 -5.83
C MET A 139 3.78 21.05 -5.27
N ASP A 140 2.66 21.76 -5.41
CA ASP A 140 2.55 23.17 -5.01
C ASP A 140 2.21 23.35 -3.52
N LEU A 141 1.56 22.36 -2.89
CA LEU A 141 1.20 22.46 -1.47
C LEU A 141 2.46 22.37 -0.60
N GLY A 142 3.37 21.45 -0.96
CA GLY A 142 4.62 21.15 -0.24
C GLY A 142 4.42 20.47 1.12
N VAL A 143 3.36 20.84 1.85
CA VAL A 143 2.91 20.24 3.11
C VAL A 143 1.41 19.96 3.03
N ILE A 144 1.02 18.73 3.36
CA ILE A 144 -0.37 18.31 3.41
C ILE A 144 -0.79 18.22 4.89
N PRO A 145 -1.80 18.98 5.35
CA PRO A 145 -2.31 18.85 6.71
C PRO A 145 -3.25 17.64 6.85
N ASP A 146 -3.56 17.29 8.10
CA ASP A 146 -4.59 16.28 8.46
C ASP A 146 -4.43 14.91 7.79
N VAL A 147 -3.18 14.51 7.53
CA VAL A 147 -2.84 13.21 6.98
C VAL A 147 -3.00 12.16 8.07
N LYS A 148 -3.74 11.10 7.77
CA LYS A 148 -3.84 9.91 8.62
C LYS A 148 -2.80 8.89 8.18
N VAL A 149 -2.02 8.40 9.14
CA VAL A 149 -1.01 7.36 8.91
C VAL A 149 -1.27 6.20 9.87
N SER A 150 -1.66 5.06 9.32
CA SER A 150 -1.99 3.84 10.08
C SER A 150 -0.94 2.76 9.80
N PRO A 151 -0.23 2.23 10.81
CA PRO A 151 0.66 1.10 10.61
C PRO A 151 -0.12 -0.11 10.09
N LEU A 152 0.44 -0.83 9.12
CA LEU A 152 -0.16 -2.07 8.63
C LEU A 152 0.49 -3.28 9.32
N ALA A 153 -0.35 -4.21 9.78
CA ALA A 153 0.13 -5.48 10.31
C ALA A 153 0.69 -6.37 9.19
N GLY A 154 1.76 -7.12 9.50
CA GLY A 154 2.42 -8.03 8.55
C GLY A 154 3.48 -7.36 7.67
N ASP A 155 4.30 -8.21 7.02
CA ASP A 155 5.47 -7.77 6.25
C ASP A 155 5.28 -7.92 4.71
N ASN A 156 4.12 -8.40 4.25
CA ASN A 156 3.88 -8.81 2.86
C ASN A 156 2.86 -7.93 2.13
N TRP A 157 3.11 -6.62 2.10
CA TRP A 157 2.29 -5.66 1.37
C TRP A 157 2.91 -5.29 0.03
N THR A 158 2.07 -4.99 -0.96
CA THR A 158 2.50 -4.36 -2.22
C THR A 158 2.23 -2.86 -2.12
N PRO A 159 3.25 -1.99 -2.05
CA PRO A 159 3.03 -0.55 -2.01
C PRO A 159 2.36 0.00 -3.28
N GLY A 160 1.45 0.94 -3.11
CA GLY A 160 0.68 1.53 -4.19
C GLY A 160 -0.66 2.11 -3.75
N PRO A 161 -1.40 2.76 -4.68
CA PRO A 161 -2.74 3.27 -4.40
C PRO A 161 -3.69 2.16 -3.96
N VAL A 162 -4.69 2.52 -3.16
CA VAL A 162 -5.77 1.62 -2.73
C VAL A 162 -7.10 2.20 -3.23
N GLY A 163 -7.90 1.33 -3.88
CA GLY A 163 -9.22 1.64 -4.42
C GLY A 163 -10.37 1.25 -3.51
#